data_AF-A0A956L8X5-F1
#
_entry.id   AF-A0A956L8X5-F1
#
_cell.length_a   1.000
_cell.length_b   1.000
_cell.length_c   1.000
_cell.angle_alpha   90.00
_cell.angle_beta   90.00
_cell.angle_gamma   90.00
#
_symmetry.space_group_name_H-M   'P 1'
#
loop_
_entity.id
_entity.type
_entity.pdbx_description
1 polymer ?
#
loop_
_entity_poly.entity_id
_entity_poly.type
_entity_poly.pdbx_seq_one_letter_code
_entity_poly.pdbx_strand_id
1 'polypeptide(L)'
;MTPAPRPRAREAGAELRALADWEAFVPWLLDHCARWPRAARFSLTQRLENHSLDVLELLVVARYQPRQRGSTLREANLVLERMRFLCRVASARGIMSARAFEKASRDIDEAGRMLHGWRQRLGAAGGRRAPPTPSSQLALPPEPGLPSEAAPSLRTAQPRKAARRGPTLRRVGGLWLRVVAFDNLLAATRRAARGKRGQRHVARFLAEREPRLLALQRALVAETWQPGPLSTFVIHDPKRRTIAVAPFGDRVVHHAVIDVLEP
;
A
#
# COMPACT_ATOMS: atom_id res chain seq x y z
N MET A 1 2.21 0.00 46.27
CA MET A 1 2.40 0.76 45.01
C MET A 1 1.18 0.53 44.13
N THR A 2 0.22 1.46 44.15
CA THR A 2 -0.99 1.38 43.32
C THR A 2 -0.60 1.72 41.87
N PRO A 3 -0.81 0.84 40.88
CA PRO A 3 -0.47 1.16 39.50
C PRO A 3 -1.34 2.34 39.05
N ALA A 4 -0.69 3.35 38.47
CA ALA A 4 -1.36 4.55 37.97
C ALA A 4 -2.52 4.17 37.03
N PRO A 5 -3.66 4.87 37.10
CA PRO A 5 -4.85 4.54 36.31
C PRO A 5 -4.51 4.59 34.81
N ARG A 6 -4.84 3.51 34.09
CA ARG A 6 -4.63 3.42 32.64
C ARG A 6 -5.32 4.61 31.95
N PRO A 7 -4.63 5.37 31.09
CA PRO A 7 -5.22 6.52 30.42
C PRO A 7 -6.42 6.07 29.58
N ARG A 8 -7.49 6.88 29.58
CA ARG A 8 -8.72 6.59 28.83
C ARG A 8 -8.39 6.47 27.34
N ALA A 9 -8.90 5.43 26.66
CA ALA A 9 -8.59 5.10 25.25
C ALA A 9 -8.84 6.25 24.23
N ARG A 10 -9.55 7.31 24.63
CA ARG A 10 -9.79 8.51 23.83
C ARG A 10 -8.65 9.53 23.85
N GLU A 11 -7.82 9.55 24.88
CA GLU A 11 -6.69 10.49 25.06
C GLU A 11 -5.33 9.86 24.76
N ALA A 12 -5.31 8.54 24.63
CA ALA A 12 -4.11 7.76 24.40
C ALA A 12 -3.63 7.90 22.94
N GLY A 13 -2.34 8.16 22.73
CA GLY A 13 -1.73 8.21 21.38
C GLY A 13 -2.05 6.94 20.57
N ALA A 14 -1.97 7.01 19.24
CA ALA A 14 -2.33 5.89 18.35
C ALA A 14 -1.65 4.54 18.74
N GLU A 15 -0.49 4.62 19.38
CA GLU A 15 0.27 3.52 19.96
C GLU A 15 -0.52 2.75 21.05
N LEU A 16 -1.16 3.50 21.95
CA LEU A 16 -1.93 2.95 23.07
C LEU A 16 -3.31 2.46 22.62
N ARG A 17 -3.89 3.09 21.59
CA ARG A 17 -5.17 2.62 21.03
C ARG A 17 -5.02 1.28 20.31
N ALA A 18 -4.01 1.13 19.47
CA ALA A 18 -3.76 -0.14 18.77
C ALA A 18 -3.58 -1.30 19.74
N LEU A 19 -2.83 -1.07 20.82
CA LEU A 19 -2.64 -2.05 21.88
C LEU A 19 -3.94 -2.33 22.64
N ALA A 20 -4.68 -1.32 23.06
CA ALA A 20 -5.93 -1.48 23.81
C ALA A 20 -7.02 -2.21 23.00
N ASP A 21 -7.17 -1.86 21.71
CA ASP A 21 -8.14 -2.51 20.83
C ASP A 21 -7.75 -3.97 20.59
N TRP A 22 -6.44 -4.28 20.46
CA TRP A 22 -5.96 -5.66 20.33
C TRP A 22 -6.11 -6.46 21.62
N GLU A 23 -5.81 -5.87 22.78
CA GLU A 23 -6.03 -6.47 24.11
C GLU A 23 -7.52 -6.82 24.34
N ALA A 24 -8.46 -6.05 23.77
CA ALA A 24 -9.89 -6.36 23.82
C ALA A 24 -10.29 -7.47 22.84
N PHE A 25 -9.58 -7.60 21.71
CA PHE A 25 -9.86 -8.60 20.68
C PHE A 25 -9.37 -10.01 21.06
N VAL A 26 -8.16 -10.11 21.62
CA VAL A 26 -7.50 -11.41 21.91
C VAL A 26 -8.37 -12.34 22.76
N PRO A 27 -8.95 -11.94 23.91
CA PRO A 27 -9.77 -12.83 24.73
C PRO A 27 -10.97 -13.39 23.97
N TRP A 28 -11.66 -12.54 23.19
CA TRP A 28 -12.77 -12.97 22.36
C TRP A 28 -12.35 -14.04 21.34
N LEU A 29 -11.18 -13.88 20.74
CA LEU A 29 -10.65 -14.84 19.76
C LEU A 29 -10.31 -16.18 20.42
N LEU A 30 -9.61 -16.15 21.57
CA LEU A 30 -9.25 -17.35 22.32
C LEU A 30 -10.51 -18.12 22.75
N ASP A 31 -11.51 -17.43 23.32
CA ASP A 31 -12.78 -18.04 23.71
C ASP A 31 -13.54 -18.64 22.52
N HIS A 32 -13.45 -17.99 21.35
CA HIS A 32 -14.06 -18.51 20.13
C HIS A 32 -13.36 -19.76 19.62
N CYS A 33 -12.02 -19.77 19.61
CA CYS A 33 -11.20 -20.89 19.16
C CYS A 33 -11.30 -22.10 20.10
N ALA A 34 -11.49 -21.88 21.41
CA ALA A 34 -11.68 -22.93 22.40
C ALA A 34 -12.92 -23.81 22.13
N ARG A 35 -13.93 -23.27 21.43
CA ARG A 35 -15.17 -23.97 21.07
C ARG A 35 -15.05 -24.80 19.79
N TRP A 36 -13.92 -24.73 19.08
CA TRP A 36 -13.75 -25.43 17.81
C TRP A 36 -13.58 -26.95 18.00
N PRO A 37 -13.89 -27.76 16.96
CA PRO A 37 -13.75 -29.21 17.04
C PRO A 37 -12.32 -29.63 17.38
N ARG A 38 -12.17 -30.75 18.12
CA ARG A 38 -10.86 -31.30 18.51
C ARG A 38 -9.92 -31.51 17.32
N ALA A 39 -10.45 -31.89 16.16
CA ALA A 39 -9.68 -32.08 14.93
C ALA A 39 -8.96 -30.80 14.43
N ALA A 40 -9.43 -29.61 14.82
CA ALA A 40 -8.83 -28.33 14.43
C ALA A 40 -7.85 -27.76 15.47
N ARG A 41 -7.72 -28.38 16.66
CA ARG A 41 -6.97 -27.83 17.80
C ARG A 41 -5.49 -27.59 17.49
N PHE A 42 -4.77 -28.64 17.08
CA PHE A 42 -3.32 -28.57 16.80
C PHE A 42 -2.98 -27.98 15.43
N SER A 43 -3.98 -27.59 14.64
CA SER A 43 -3.79 -27.04 13.30
C SER A 43 -4.19 -25.58 13.24
N LEU A 44 -5.48 -25.29 13.21
CA LEU A 44 -5.99 -23.93 13.02
C LEU A 44 -6.08 -23.15 14.33
N THR A 45 -6.59 -23.77 15.39
CA THR A 45 -6.75 -23.12 16.70
C THR A 45 -5.39 -22.66 17.24
N GLN A 46 -4.46 -23.59 17.45
CA GLN A 46 -3.14 -23.27 18.02
C GLN A 46 -2.38 -22.23 17.20
N ARG A 47 -2.41 -22.31 15.86
CA ARG A 47 -1.75 -21.31 15.01
C ARG A 47 -2.40 -19.92 15.10
N LEU A 48 -3.72 -19.87 15.18
CA LEU A 48 -4.45 -18.61 15.26
C LEU A 48 -4.29 -17.96 16.63
N GLU A 49 -4.32 -18.75 17.70
CA GLU A 49 -4.05 -18.30 19.08
C GLU A 49 -2.63 -17.76 19.20
N ASN A 50 -1.62 -18.53 18.77
CA ASN A 50 -0.22 -18.10 18.77
C ASN A 50 -0.04 -16.79 18.01
N HIS A 51 -0.56 -16.67 16.79
CA HIS A 51 -0.46 -15.43 16.03
C HIS A 51 -1.15 -14.24 16.68
N SER A 52 -2.24 -14.46 17.42
CA SER A 52 -2.91 -13.39 18.14
C SER A 52 -2.08 -12.86 19.31
N LEU A 53 -1.38 -13.75 20.00
CA LEU A 53 -0.42 -13.44 21.06
C LEU A 53 0.86 -12.82 20.50
N ASP A 54 1.40 -13.33 19.38
CA ASP A 54 2.56 -12.77 18.68
C ASP A 54 2.32 -11.29 18.33
N VAL A 55 1.12 -10.95 17.82
CA VAL A 55 0.78 -9.55 17.53
C VAL A 55 0.79 -8.72 18.81
N LEU A 56 0.21 -9.22 19.91
CA LEU A 56 0.21 -8.51 21.18
C LEU A 56 1.65 -8.22 21.65
N GLU A 57 2.53 -9.22 21.60
CA GLU A 57 3.94 -9.10 21.95
C GLU A 57 4.65 -8.08 21.05
N LEU A 58 4.44 -8.13 19.73
CA LEU A 58 5.03 -7.19 18.79
C LEU A 58 4.55 -5.75 19.03
N LEU A 59 3.30 -5.55 19.46
CA LEU A 59 2.79 -4.22 19.83
C LEU A 59 3.46 -3.67 21.09
N VAL A 60 3.68 -4.54 22.08
CA VAL A 60 4.44 -4.21 23.29
C VAL A 60 5.88 -3.86 22.91
N VAL A 61 6.56 -4.67 22.09
CA VAL A 61 7.92 -4.40 21.62
C VAL A 61 7.99 -3.07 20.85
N ALA A 62 7.05 -2.82 19.92
CA ALA A 62 7.00 -1.58 19.15
C ALA A 62 6.82 -0.32 20.01
N ARG A 63 6.11 -0.46 21.15
CA ARG A 63 5.95 0.61 22.14
C ARG A 63 7.26 0.93 22.84
N TYR A 64 7.98 -0.07 23.34
CA TYR A 64 9.18 0.13 24.16
C TYR A 64 10.49 0.26 23.34
N GLN A 65 10.51 -0.11 22.07
CA GLN A 65 11.70 -0.04 21.21
C GLN A 65 11.52 0.92 20.02
N PRO A 66 11.52 2.25 20.23
CA PRO A 66 11.28 3.23 19.17
C PRO A 66 12.27 3.17 18.01
N ARG A 67 13.50 2.71 18.25
CA ARG A 67 14.54 2.54 17.21
C ARG A 67 14.19 1.45 16.17
N GLN A 68 13.56 0.36 16.61
CA GLN A 68 13.19 -0.78 15.76
C GLN A 68 11.69 -0.83 15.42
N ARG A 69 10.91 0.11 15.96
CA ARG A 69 9.46 0.19 15.78
C ARG A 69 9.00 0.05 14.34
N GLY A 70 9.71 0.65 13.38
CA GLY A 70 9.38 0.54 11.96
C GLY A 70 9.40 -0.91 11.43
N SER A 71 10.41 -1.71 11.82
CA SER A 71 10.49 -3.13 11.47
C SER A 71 9.49 -3.97 12.25
N THR A 72 9.34 -3.74 13.55
CA THR A 72 8.38 -4.47 14.41
C THR A 72 6.94 -4.29 13.92
N LEU A 73 6.54 -3.08 13.52
CA LEU A 73 5.20 -2.82 12.98
C LEU A 73 4.97 -3.50 11.61
N ARG A 74 6.03 -3.68 10.81
CA ARG A 74 5.93 -4.46 9.55
C ARG A 74 5.73 -5.95 9.85
N GLU A 75 6.45 -6.47 10.82
CA GLU A 75 6.32 -7.85 11.28
C GLU A 75 4.92 -8.12 11.85
N ALA A 76 4.42 -7.25 12.73
CA ALA A 76 3.06 -7.34 13.27
C ALA A 76 2.01 -7.36 12.14
N ASN A 77 2.18 -6.51 11.12
CA ASN A 77 1.28 -6.52 9.97
C ASN A 77 1.32 -7.85 9.19
N LEU A 78 2.48 -8.49 9.06
CA LEU A 78 2.59 -9.80 8.42
C LEU A 78 1.85 -10.87 9.22
N VAL A 79 1.96 -10.85 10.55
CA VAL A 79 1.22 -11.78 11.42
C VAL A 79 -0.30 -11.57 11.30
N LEU A 80 -0.77 -10.32 11.24
CA LEU A 80 -2.19 -10.03 10.96
C LEU A 80 -2.67 -10.62 9.62
N GLU A 81 -1.85 -10.57 8.56
CA GLU A 81 -2.21 -11.22 7.29
C GLU A 81 -2.30 -12.75 7.44
N ARG A 82 -1.35 -13.38 8.15
CA ARG A 82 -1.41 -14.82 8.45
C ARG A 82 -2.70 -15.18 9.19
N MET A 83 -3.13 -14.36 10.14
CA MET A 83 -4.41 -14.53 10.83
C MET A 83 -5.60 -14.41 9.88
N ARG A 84 -5.62 -13.43 8.96
CA ARG A 84 -6.69 -13.30 7.94
C ARG A 84 -6.82 -14.58 7.11
N PHE A 85 -5.68 -15.15 6.70
CA PHE A 85 -5.67 -16.41 5.96
C PHE A 85 -6.24 -17.59 6.75
N LEU A 86 -5.79 -17.75 8.00
CA LEU A 86 -6.28 -18.83 8.87
C LEU A 86 -7.78 -18.69 9.15
N CYS A 87 -8.27 -17.48 9.42
CA CYS A 87 -9.70 -17.18 9.57
C CYS A 87 -10.50 -17.55 8.32
N ARG A 88 -9.97 -17.25 7.12
CA ARG A 88 -10.63 -17.61 5.86
C ARG A 88 -10.68 -19.13 5.65
N VAL A 89 -9.60 -19.85 5.97
CA VAL A 89 -9.58 -21.32 5.91
C VAL A 89 -10.55 -21.93 6.92
N ALA A 90 -10.61 -21.41 8.15
CA ALA A 90 -11.55 -21.86 9.17
C ALA A 90 -13.01 -21.65 8.73
N SER A 91 -13.32 -20.52 8.11
CA SER A 91 -14.65 -20.24 7.57
C SER A 91 -15.00 -21.17 6.38
N ALA A 92 -14.06 -21.39 5.45
CA ALA A 92 -14.27 -22.27 4.30
C ALA A 92 -14.52 -23.74 4.71
N ARG A 93 -13.94 -24.18 5.83
CA ARG A 93 -14.17 -25.53 6.41
C ARG A 93 -15.43 -25.62 7.28
N GLY A 94 -16.21 -24.53 7.40
CA GLY A 94 -17.39 -24.47 8.25
C GLY A 94 -17.10 -24.49 9.76
N ILE A 95 -15.82 -24.38 10.17
CA ILE A 95 -15.41 -24.37 11.58
C ILE A 95 -15.78 -23.02 12.20
N MET A 96 -15.59 -21.92 11.46
CA MET A 96 -15.96 -20.59 11.89
C MET A 96 -17.22 -20.11 11.16
N SER A 97 -18.20 -19.64 11.93
CA SER A 97 -19.44 -19.10 11.37
C SER A 97 -19.21 -17.79 10.61
N ALA A 98 -20.09 -17.46 9.66
CA ALA A 98 -19.99 -16.24 8.87
C ALA A 98 -19.96 -14.97 9.75
N ARG A 99 -20.75 -14.93 10.83
CA ARG A 99 -20.76 -13.81 11.79
C ARG A 99 -19.44 -13.67 12.55
N ALA A 100 -18.87 -14.80 12.99
CA ALA A 100 -17.59 -14.80 13.69
C ALA A 100 -16.44 -14.40 12.74
N PHE A 101 -16.47 -14.88 11.49
CA PHE A 101 -15.53 -14.47 10.45
C PHE A 101 -15.59 -12.97 10.18
N GLU A 102 -16.79 -12.40 10.07
CA GLU A 102 -16.97 -10.97 9.84
C GLU A 102 -16.40 -10.14 10.99
N LYS A 103 -16.69 -10.50 12.26
CA LYS A 103 -16.13 -9.83 13.42
C LYS A 103 -14.60 -9.93 13.45
N ALA A 104 -14.05 -11.13 13.29
CA ALA A 104 -12.60 -11.34 13.27
C ALA A 104 -11.93 -10.52 12.16
N SER A 105 -12.48 -10.54 10.94
CA SER A 105 -11.94 -9.77 9.82
C SER A 105 -11.99 -8.27 10.08
N ARG A 106 -13.07 -7.77 10.70
CA ARG A 106 -13.22 -6.36 11.04
C ARG A 106 -12.15 -5.90 12.04
N ASP A 107 -11.97 -6.66 13.12
CA ASP A 107 -11.02 -6.32 14.18
C ASP A 107 -9.57 -6.42 13.68
N ILE A 108 -9.25 -7.44 12.87
CA ILE A 108 -7.93 -7.61 12.23
C ILE A 108 -7.65 -6.51 11.18
N ASP A 109 -8.66 -6.06 10.44
CA ASP A 109 -8.56 -4.93 9.50
C ASP A 109 -8.36 -3.60 10.23
N GLU A 110 -9.05 -3.40 11.34
CA GLU A 110 -8.90 -2.23 12.19
C GLU A 110 -7.49 -2.15 12.80
N ALA A 111 -7.00 -3.25 13.37
CA ALA A 111 -5.63 -3.37 13.84
C ALA A 111 -4.63 -3.00 12.74
N GLY A 112 -4.77 -3.58 11.55
CA GLY A 112 -3.90 -3.28 10.41
C GLY A 112 -3.92 -1.80 10.00
N ARG A 113 -5.08 -1.14 10.04
CA ARG A 113 -5.18 0.32 9.78
C ARG A 113 -4.43 1.14 10.82
N MET A 114 -4.53 0.77 12.09
CA MET A 114 -3.84 1.47 13.18
C MET A 114 -2.32 1.32 13.06
N LEU A 115 -1.81 0.10 12.81
CA LEU A 115 -0.37 -0.14 12.61
C LEU A 115 0.18 0.59 11.41
N HIS A 116 -0.57 0.61 10.31
CA HIS A 116 -0.19 1.38 9.13
C HIS A 116 -0.11 2.89 9.44
N GLY A 117 -1.11 3.45 10.12
CA GLY A 117 -1.11 4.86 10.51
C GLY A 117 0.05 5.22 11.42
N TRP A 118 0.38 4.34 12.37
CA TRP A 118 1.55 4.50 13.24
C TRP A 118 2.84 4.51 12.43
N ARG A 119 3.00 3.58 11.49
CA ARG A 119 4.18 3.51 10.61
C ARG A 119 4.36 4.75 9.73
N GLN A 120 3.28 5.30 9.17
CA GLN A 120 3.35 6.50 8.32
C GLN A 120 3.83 7.73 9.12
N ARG A 121 3.43 7.86 10.39
CA ARG A 121 3.89 8.94 11.27
C ARG A 121 5.38 8.86 11.55
N LEU A 122 5.95 7.66 11.65
CA LEU A 122 7.39 7.46 11.79
C LEU A 122 8.16 7.87 10.53
N GLY A 123 7.62 7.56 9.35
CA GLY A 123 8.19 7.98 8.07
C GLY A 123 8.16 9.50 7.87
N ALA A 124 7.08 10.17 8.30
CA ALA A 124 6.95 11.62 8.23
C ALA A 124 7.91 12.35 9.19
N ALA A 125 8.20 11.78 10.37
CA ALA A 125 9.17 12.33 11.31
C ALA A 125 10.63 12.19 10.82
N GLY A 126 10.94 11.15 10.04
CA GLY A 126 12.27 10.93 9.44
C GLY A 126 12.54 11.76 8.17
N GLY A 127 11.56 12.53 7.67
CA GLY A 127 11.65 13.30 6.43
C GLY A 127 12.26 14.71 6.54
N ARG A 128 12.54 15.21 7.75
CA ARG A 128 13.35 16.44 7.93
C ARG A 128 14.85 16.09 7.94
N ARG A 129 15.37 15.58 6.83
CA ARG A 129 16.82 15.63 6.57
C ARG A 129 17.13 16.95 5.90
N ALA A 130 18.06 17.71 6.48
CA ALA A 130 18.57 18.98 5.98
C ALA A 130 18.93 18.89 4.49
N PRO A 131 18.78 19.98 3.71
CA PRO A 131 19.19 19.99 2.31
C PRO A 131 20.66 19.57 2.19
N PRO A 132 21.04 18.73 1.21
CA PRO A 132 22.46 18.48 0.96
C PRO A 132 23.12 19.80 0.56
N THR A 133 24.13 20.20 1.33
CA THR A 133 25.03 21.29 1.01
C THR A 133 25.61 21.06 -0.40
N PRO A 134 25.59 22.05 -1.31
CA PRO A 134 26.22 21.88 -2.61
C PRO A 134 27.74 21.88 -2.44
N SER A 135 28.35 20.70 -2.50
CA SER A 135 29.80 20.56 -2.66
C SER A 135 30.21 21.03 -4.05
N SER A 136 30.90 22.17 -4.07
CA SER A 136 32.13 22.43 -4.85
C SER A 136 32.14 22.03 -6.33
N GLN A 137 31.79 22.99 -7.20
CA GLN A 137 32.36 23.08 -8.55
C GLN A 137 33.00 24.47 -8.69
N LEU A 138 34.33 24.52 -8.83
CA LEU A 138 35.06 25.15 -9.95
C LEU A 138 36.55 25.30 -9.59
N ALA A 139 37.41 24.63 -10.36
CA ALA A 139 38.65 25.20 -10.90
C ALA A 139 39.28 24.17 -11.85
N LEU A 140 39.13 24.39 -13.16
CA LEU A 140 40.07 23.88 -14.17
C LEU A 140 40.85 25.10 -14.70
N PRO A 141 42.18 24.98 -14.91
CA PRO A 141 43.03 26.09 -15.33
C PRO A 141 42.85 26.42 -16.82
N PRO A 142 43.29 27.60 -17.29
CA PRO A 142 43.19 28.00 -18.68
C PRO A 142 44.34 27.40 -19.50
N GLU A 143 44.02 26.84 -20.67
CA GLU A 143 45.02 26.52 -21.69
C GLU A 143 45.16 27.68 -22.70
N PRO A 144 46.38 27.99 -23.18
CA PRO A 144 46.68 29.13 -24.03
C PRO A 144 46.43 28.83 -25.50
N GLY A 145 46.05 29.86 -26.27
CA GLY A 145 45.81 29.76 -27.71
C GLY A 145 47.08 29.77 -28.54
N LEU A 146 46.92 29.53 -29.85
CA LEU A 146 47.57 30.20 -30.99
C LEU A 146 47.04 29.60 -32.33
N PRO A 147 47.26 30.24 -33.50
CA PRO A 147 46.19 30.71 -34.38
C PRO A 147 46.26 30.09 -35.80
N SER A 148 45.28 30.37 -36.67
CA SER A 148 45.57 30.61 -38.09
C SER A 148 44.41 31.26 -38.86
N GLU A 149 44.71 32.47 -39.36
CA GLU A 149 44.40 32.99 -40.70
C GLU A 149 42.95 33.19 -41.19
N ALA A 150 42.62 34.47 -41.37
CA ALA A 150 41.67 34.99 -42.35
C ALA A 150 42.27 34.85 -43.76
N ALA A 151 41.54 34.52 -44.84
CA ALA A 151 40.56 35.35 -45.58
C ALA A 151 40.23 34.60 -46.92
N PRO A 152 39.39 35.09 -47.87
CA PRO A 152 38.26 36.01 -47.81
C PRO A 152 36.97 35.49 -48.55
N SER A 153 35.86 36.16 -48.26
CA SER A 153 34.70 36.51 -49.11
C SER A 153 34.22 35.56 -50.23
N LEU A 154 32.99 35.07 -50.10
CA LEU A 154 32.00 35.05 -51.19
C LEU A 154 30.59 35.28 -50.62
N ARG A 155 29.91 36.33 -51.11
CA ARG A 155 28.46 36.55 -50.94
C ARG A 155 27.71 35.34 -51.51
N THR A 156 26.75 34.79 -50.77
CA THR A 156 25.34 34.62 -51.22
C THR A 156 24.50 33.83 -50.19
N ALA A 157 23.24 34.25 -50.07
CA ALA A 157 22.08 33.53 -49.54
C ALA A 157 22.09 33.10 -48.06
N GLN A 158 21.27 33.79 -47.27
CA GLN A 158 20.77 33.33 -45.96
C GLN A 158 20.13 31.93 -46.04
N PRO A 159 20.49 30.98 -45.15
CA PRO A 159 19.63 29.87 -44.82
C PRO A 159 18.86 30.15 -43.51
N ARG A 160 17.54 30.12 -43.67
CA ARG A 160 16.46 29.85 -42.71
C ARG A 160 16.85 29.62 -41.23
N LYS A 161 16.21 30.43 -40.37
CA LYS A 161 16.06 30.27 -38.90
C LYS A 161 16.22 28.82 -38.44
N ALA A 162 17.29 28.54 -37.70
CA ALA A 162 17.44 27.34 -36.91
C ALA A 162 16.25 27.24 -35.93
N ALA A 163 15.41 26.23 -36.13
CA ALA A 163 14.37 25.86 -35.18
C ALA A 163 15.03 25.60 -33.82
N ARG A 164 14.59 26.34 -32.80
CA ARG A 164 14.92 26.07 -31.40
C ARG A 164 14.65 24.59 -31.11
N ARG A 165 15.70 23.79 -30.92
CA ARG A 165 15.55 22.41 -30.40
C ARG A 165 14.93 22.53 -29.01
N GLY A 166 13.65 22.17 -28.92
CA GLY A 166 12.94 22.04 -27.65
C GLY A 166 13.61 21.00 -26.74
N PRO A 167 13.28 21.00 -25.44
CA PRO A 167 13.90 20.09 -24.48
C PRO A 167 13.73 18.63 -24.93
N THR A 168 14.84 17.89 -25.00
CA THR A 168 14.83 16.46 -25.31
C THR A 168 14.09 15.71 -24.20
N LEU A 169 12.97 15.06 -24.55
CA LEU A 169 12.21 14.19 -23.63
C LEU A 169 13.14 13.08 -23.10
N ARG A 170 13.44 13.12 -21.80
CA ARG A 170 14.18 12.04 -21.13
C ARG A 170 13.27 10.81 -21.04
N ARG A 171 13.66 9.71 -21.68
CA ARG A 171 12.97 8.43 -21.54
C ARG A 171 13.29 7.83 -20.17
N VAL A 172 12.26 7.63 -19.35
CA VAL A 172 12.39 6.91 -18.08
C VAL A 172 12.12 5.44 -18.34
N GLY A 173 13.16 4.61 -18.22
CA GLY A 173 13.05 3.15 -18.35
C GLY A 173 12.51 2.48 -17.08
N GLY A 174 12.09 1.21 -17.21
CA GLY A 174 11.77 0.35 -16.05
C GLY A 174 10.44 0.66 -15.34
N LEU A 175 9.58 1.50 -15.92
CA LEU A 175 8.29 1.85 -15.31
C LEU A 175 7.36 0.64 -15.20
N TRP A 176 7.39 -0.29 -16.16
CA TRP A 176 6.51 -1.45 -16.17
C TRP A 176 6.66 -2.33 -14.92
N LEU A 177 7.90 -2.60 -14.49
CA LEU A 177 8.19 -3.37 -13.29
C LEU A 177 7.64 -2.70 -12.03
N ARG A 178 7.60 -1.35 -12.01
CA ARG A 178 6.99 -0.58 -10.92
C ARG A 178 5.46 -0.66 -10.96
N VAL A 179 4.86 -0.65 -12.15
CA VAL A 179 3.40 -0.75 -12.32
C VAL A 179 2.91 -2.09 -11.79
N VAL A 180 3.54 -3.19 -12.20
CA VAL A 180 3.14 -4.56 -11.84
C VAL A 180 3.68 -5.02 -10.49
N ALA A 181 4.45 -4.19 -9.79
CA ALA A 181 4.95 -4.51 -8.46
C ALA A 181 3.77 -4.77 -7.50
N PHE A 182 3.85 -5.85 -6.72
CA PHE A 182 2.77 -6.26 -5.84
C PHE A 182 2.39 -5.16 -4.83
N ASP A 183 3.39 -4.47 -4.28
CA ASP A 183 3.19 -3.34 -3.37
C ASP A 183 2.45 -2.18 -4.04
N ASN A 184 2.72 -1.91 -5.33
CA ASN A 184 2.02 -0.89 -6.10
C ASN A 184 0.57 -1.29 -6.36
N LEU A 185 0.32 -2.54 -6.76
CA LEU A 185 -1.04 -3.07 -6.93
C LEU A 185 -1.85 -3.04 -5.62
N LEU A 186 -1.20 -3.29 -4.48
CA LEU A 186 -1.82 -3.20 -3.16
C LEU A 186 -2.16 -1.75 -2.79
N ALA A 187 -1.27 -0.79 -3.07
CA ALA A 187 -1.51 0.63 -2.87
C ALA A 187 -2.64 1.14 -3.79
N ALA A 188 -2.58 0.80 -5.07
CA ALA A 188 -3.59 1.11 -6.07
C ALA A 188 -4.98 0.57 -5.68
N THR A 189 -5.05 -0.64 -5.11
CA THR A 189 -6.30 -1.20 -4.57
C THR A 189 -6.90 -0.33 -3.47
N ARG A 190 -6.07 0.21 -2.57
CA ARG A 190 -6.54 1.10 -1.49
C ARG A 190 -7.08 2.42 -2.05
N ARG A 191 -6.42 2.99 -3.07
CA ARG A 191 -6.87 4.20 -3.77
C ARG A 191 -8.19 3.95 -4.50
N ALA A 192 -8.27 2.88 -5.28
CA ALA A 192 -9.46 2.45 -6.01
C ALA A 192 -10.68 2.22 -5.10
N ALA A 193 -10.45 1.69 -3.90
CA ALA A 193 -11.50 1.41 -2.92
C ALA A 193 -11.89 2.61 -2.04
N ARG A 194 -11.15 3.74 -2.09
CA ARG A 194 -11.36 4.86 -1.18
C ARG A 194 -12.78 5.43 -1.35
N GLY A 195 -13.54 5.50 -0.25
CA GLY A 195 -14.93 5.96 -0.24
C GLY A 195 -15.94 4.99 -0.86
N LYS A 196 -15.52 3.83 -1.38
CA LYS A 196 -16.37 2.88 -2.13
C LYS A 196 -16.41 1.47 -1.53
N ARG A 197 -15.83 1.27 -0.33
CA ARG A 197 -15.68 -0.04 0.33
C ARG A 197 -17.01 -0.73 0.65
N GLY A 198 -18.09 0.03 0.87
CA GLY A 198 -19.42 -0.52 1.15
C GLY A 198 -20.17 -1.04 -0.09
N GLN A 199 -19.68 -0.78 -1.30
CA GLN A 199 -20.33 -1.29 -2.51
C GLN A 199 -20.07 -2.79 -2.64
N ARG A 200 -21.13 -3.60 -2.84
CA ARG A 200 -21.06 -5.07 -2.86
C ARG A 200 -19.93 -5.62 -3.74
N HIS A 201 -19.78 -5.10 -4.96
CA HIS A 201 -18.74 -5.57 -5.89
C HIS A 201 -17.31 -5.22 -5.44
N VAL A 202 -17.13 -4.09 -4.73
CA VAL A 202 -15.84 -3.67 -4.14
C VAL A 202 -15.55 -4.52 -2.91
N ALA A 203 -16.53 -4.70 -2.01
CA ALA A 203 -16.39 -5.52 -0.81
C ALA A 203 -16.03 -6.97 -1.14
N ARG A 204 -16.69 -7.57 -2.15
CA ARG A 204 -16.37 -8.92 -2.63
C ARG A 204 -14.93 -9.01 -3.15
N PHE A 205 -14.46 -8.01 -3.90
CA PHE A 205 -13.07 -7.98 -4.35
C PHE A 205 -12.11 -7.87 -3.18
N LEU A 206 -12.41 -7.05 -2.17
CA LEU A 206 -11.56 -6.87 -1.00
C LEU A 206 -11.51 -8.12 -0.10
N ALA A 207 -12.61 -8.86 0.01
CA ALA A 207 -12.64 -10.13 0.77
C ALA A 207 -11.70 -11.20 0.17
N GLU A 208 -11.48 -11.16 -1.14
CA GLU A 208 -10.58 -12.04 -1.89
C GLU A 208 -9.35 -11.27 -2.43
N ARG A 209 -8.95 -10.16 -1.78
CA ARG A 209 -7.96 -9.21 -2.31
C ARG A 209 -6.69 -9.87 -2.78
N GLU A 210 -6.06 -10.67 -1.92
CA GLU A 210 -4.74 -11.24 -2.18
C GLU A 210 -4.71 -12.23 -3.35
N PRO A 211 -5.55 -13.29 -3.41
CA PRO A 211 -5.56 -14.17 -4.57
C PRO A 211 -5.94 -13.43 -5.86
N ARG A 212 -6.80 -12.40 -5.79
CA ARG A 212 -7.15 -11.57 -6.96
C ARG A 212 -5.98 -10.71 -7.43
N LEU A 213 -5.22 -10.12 -6.52
CA LEU A 213 -4.05 -9.30 -6.87
C LEU A 213 -2.88 -10.15 -7.39
N LEU A 214 -2.68 -11.35 -6.85
CA LEU A 214 -1.68 -12.29 -7.38
C LEU A 214 -2.06 -12.76 -8.79
N ALA A 215 -3.33 -13.09 -9.02
CA ALA A 215 -3.81 -13.45 -10.36
C ALA A 215 -3.65 -12.28 -11.34
N LEU A 216 -4.02 -11.07 -10.92
CA LEU A 216 -3.86 -9.85 -11.71
C LEU A 216 -2.39 -9.56 -12.02
N GLN A 217 -1.50 -9.66 -11.04
CA GLN A 217 -0.07 -9.48 -11.23
C GLN A 217 0.49 -10.49 -12.24
N ARG A 218 0.14 -11.78 -12.11
CA ARG A 218 0.56 -12.81 -13.05
C ARG A 218 0.08 -12.52 -14.46
N ALA A 219 -1.19 -12.11 -14.62
CA ALA A 219 -1.75 -11.75 -15.92
C ALA A 219 -1.06 -10.51 -16.53
N LEU A 220 -0.72 -9.51 -15.72
CA LEU A 220 0.02 -8.33 -16.19
C LEU A 220 1.47 -8.71 -16.57
N VAL A 221 2.19 -9.44 -15.72
CA VAL A 221 3.57 -9.87 -16.00
C VAL A 221 3.65 -10.78 -17.23
N ALA A 222 2.66 -11.66 -17.42
CA ALA A 222 2.55 -12.52 -18.59
C ALA A 222 1.95 -11.81 -19.81
N GLU A 223 1.61 -10.52 -19.71
CA GLU A 223 1.00 -9.72 -20.78
C GLU A 223 -0.31 -10.31 -21.33
N THR A 224 -1.01 -11.11 -20.52
CA THR A 224 -2.30 -11.75 -20.87
C THR A 224 -3.51 -11.01 -20.31
N TRP A 225 -3.30 -9.97 -19.49
CA TRP A 225 -4.39 -9.17 -18.96
C TRP A 225 -5.12 -8.40 -20.06
N GLN A 226 -6.46 -8.46 -20.03
CA GLN A 226 -7.34 -7.64 -20.86
C GLN A 226 -8.37 -6.93 -19.99
N PRO A 227 -8.74 -5.67 -20.29
CA PRO A 227 -9.83 -4.98 -19.62
C PRO A 227 -11.14 -5.76 -19.73
N GLY A 228 -11.89 -5.86 -18.63
CA GLY A 228 -13.19 -6.48 -18.63
C GLY A 228 -14.30 -5.58 -19.19
N PRO A 229 -15.52 -6.12 -19.36
CA PRO A 229 -16.63 -5.38 -19.95
C PRO A 229 -17.06 -4.21 -19.06
N LEU A 230 -17.28 -3.04 -19.67
CA LEU A 230 -17.77 -1.84 -18.98
C LEU A 230 -19.26 -1.98 -18.66
N SER A 231 -19.64 -1.67 -17.43
CA SER A 231 -21.05 -1.55 -17.04
C SER A 231 -21.52 -0.11 -17.26
N THR A 232 -22.64 0.08 -17.96
CA THR A 232 -23.18 1.42 -18.22
C THR A 232 -24.45 1.70 -17.43
N PHE A 233 -24.60 2.91 -16.91
CA PHE A 233 -25.85 3.39 -16.34
C PHE A 233 -25.99 4.90 -16.55
N VAL A 234 -27.23 5.39 -16.54
CA VAL A 234 -27.52 6.81 -16.77
C VAL A 234 -27.68 7.52 -15.43
N ILE A 235 -26.97 8.62 -15.23
CA ILE A 235 -27.19 9.55 -14.11
C ILE A 235 -27.67 10.90 -14.66
N HIS A 236 -28.48 11.60 -13.88
CA HIS A 236 -28.94 12.95 -14.17
C HIS A 236 -28.47 13.92 -13.07
N ASP A 237 -27.45 14.76 -13.30
CA ASP A 237 -27.24 15.98 -12.49
C ASP A 237 -26.17 16.95 -13.04
N PRO A 238 -26.47 18.18 -13.53
CA PRO A 238 -27.78 18.74 -13.93
C PRO A 238 -28.22 18.30 -15.35
N LYS A 239 -27.35 17.58 -16.09
CA LYS A 239 -27.59 17.04 -17.44
C LYS A 239 -27.46 15.52 -17.45
N ARG A 240 -28.27 14.82 -18.26
CA ARG A 240 -28.16 13.37 -18.47
C ARG A 240 -26.78 13.01 -19.01
N ARG A 241 -26.12 12.04 -18.36
CA ARG A 241 -24.87 11.43 -18.82
C ARG A 241 -24.94 9.91 -18.66
N THR A 242 -24.57 9.19 -19.70
CA THR A 242 -24.30 7.75 -19.63
C THR A 242 -22.91 7.59 -19.02
N ILE A 243 -22.83 6.92 -17.87
CA ILE A 243 -21.58 6.63 -17.19
C ILE A 243 -21.21 5.19 -17.47
N ALA A 244 -20.03 4.99 -18.05
CA ALA A 244 -19.39 3.68 -18.15
C ALA A 244 -18.48 3.47 -16.94
N VAL A 245 -18.61 2.33 -16.28
CA VAL A 245 -17.83 1.96 -15.10
C VAL A 245 -17.10 0.66 -15.36
N ALA A 246 -15.78 0.73 -15.21
CA ALA A 246 -14.91 -0.43 -15.31
C ALA A 246 -15.07 -1.38 -14.11
N PRO A 247 -14.88 -2.70 -14.32
CA PRO A 247 -14.69 -3.66 -13.26
C PRO A 247 -13.67 -3.18 -12.22
N PHE A 248 -13.84 -3.63 -10.97
CA PHE A 248 -12.97 -3.14 -9.90
C PHE A 248 -11.50 -3.52 -10.12
N GLY A 249 -11.20 -4.69 -10.68
CA GLY A 249 -9.84 -5.11 -11.02
C GLY A 249 -9.16 -4.15 -12.00
N ASP A 250 -9.87 -3.72 -13.03
CA ASP A 250 -9.34 -2.80 -14.04
C ASP A 250 -9.09 -1.40 -13.46
N ARG A 251 -9.93 -0.98 -12.51
CA ARG A 251 -9.68 0.24 -11.74
C ARG A 251 -8.39 0.15 -10.91
N VAL A 252 -8.06 -1.03 -10.38
CA VAL A 252 -6.76 -1.24 -9.69
C VAL A 252 -5.60 -1.07 -10.66
N VAL A 253 -5.68 -1.65 -11.87
CA VAL A 253 -4.64 -1.49 -12.91
C VAL A 253 -4.49 -0.02 -13.28
N HIS A 254 -5.60 0.69 -13.49
CA HIS A 254 -5.58 2.11 -13.81
C HIS A 254 -4.87 2.94 -12.73
N HIS A 255 -5.22 2.73 -11.45
CA HIS A 255 -4.53 3.40 -10.35
C HIS A 255 -3.05 3.01 -10.27
N ALA A 256 -2.70 1.75 -10.53
CA ALA A 256 -1.31 1.29 -10.50
C ALA A 256 -0.43 1.96 -11.57
N VAL A 257 -1.02 2.23 -12.76
CA VAL A 257 -0.36 3.00 -13.82
C VAL A 257 -0.19 4.46 -13.40
N ILE A 258 -1.26 5.10 -12.92
CA ILE A 258 -1.22 6.50 -12.46
C ILE A 258 -0.17 6.69 -11.36
N ASP A 259 -0.11 5.78 -10.38
CA ASP A 259 0.82 5.84 -9.26
C ASP A 259 2.30 5.86 -9.67
N VAL A 260 2.62 5.38 -10.88
CA VAL A 260 3.98 5.37 -11.43
C VAL A 260 4.25 6.56 -12.35
N LEU A 261 3.22 7.04 -13.06
CA LEU A 261 3.31 8.18 -13.98
C LEU A 261 3.26 9.53 -13.27
N GLU A 262 2.49 9.62 -12.18
CA GLU A 262 2.34 10.80 -11.32
C GLU A 262 2.83 10.47 -9.90
N PRO A 263 4.17 10.32 -9.70
CA PRO A 263 4.76 9.93 -8.41
C PRO A 263 4.62 10.99 -7.31
#